data_AF-A0A9D1NDD8-F1
#
_entry.id   AF-A0A9D1NDD8-F1
#
_cell.length_a   1.000
_cell.length_b   1.000
_cell.length_c   1.000
_cell.angle_alpha   90.00
_cell.angle_beta   90.00
_cell.angle_gamma   90.00
#
_symmetry.space_group_name_H-M   'P 1'
#
loop_
_entity.id
_entity.type
_entity.pdbx_description
1 polymer ?
#
loop_
_entity_poly.entity_id
_entity_poly.type
_entity_poly.pdbx_seq_one_letter_code
_entity_poly.pdbx_strand_id
1 'polypeptide(L)'
;MPKRIAAIACVVLLTLCLPFACSGVSENYVFNSFYRLEIEGNHASRVKKEAESRLIALEQSLSTSLAESDVAKLNAAPADTPIAVGNDTYYLLTLSATAFERTDGAFNIAMYPLVELWGFAPTNFTGIATEIPTPAEIDALLPYADPTLLTFDNNAVTKSASAVRIDFGGLGKGYAADVVYRLITEAECDAFVNIGGTVRTSTPKTIGITDPRDPGQLSAKLSLPAGQSVSTSGDYYRYYIVDGVRYHHILDQNGYPAGLSDPDRLISATVTGTEAVWCDILSTAAFVMNRSDYTALLNTMGYSALLIDEHGSVQIGEAAFELL
;
A
#
# COMPACT_ATOMS: atom_id res chain seq x y z
N MET A 1 32.83 34.48 71.52
CA MET A 1 32.53 35.15 70.24
C MET A 1 33.02 34.27 69.09
N PRO A 2 32.13 33.64 68.30
CA PRO A 2 32.51 32.79 67.18
C PRO A 2 32.31 33.53 65.84
N LYS A 3 33.31 33.54 64.93
CA LYS A 3 33.11 33.81 63.48
C LYS A 3 34.18 33.02 62.69
N ARG A 4 33.79 31.88 62.11
CA ARG A 4 33.38 31.66 60.70
C ARG A 4 34.58 31.48 59.75
N ILE A 5 34.95 30.23 59.50
CA ILE A 5 35.72 29.78 58.33
C ILE A 5 34.68 29.37 57.27
N ALA A 6 34.71 30.02 56.11
CA ALA A 6 33.85 29.68 54.99
C ALA A 6 34.51 28.57 54.16
N ALA A 7 33.87 27.39 54.11
CA ALA A 7 34.23 26.32 53.19
C ALA A 7 33.55 26.59 51.84
N ILE A 8 34.35 26.68 50.78
CA ILE A 8 33.89 26.76 49.39
C ILE A 8 33.50 25.34 48.97
N ALA A 9 32.20 25.09 48.83
CA ALA A 9 31.68 23.86 48.25
C ALA A 9 31.80 23.95 46.72
N CYS A 10 32.66 23.12 46.14
CA CYS A 10 32.77 22.92 44.70
C CYS A 10 31.58 22.06 44.26
N VAL A 11 30.55 22.69 43.69
CA VAL A 11 29.42 21.98 43.07
C VAL A 11 29.87 21.49 41.70
N VAL A 12 30.25 20.22 41.62
CA VAL A 12 30.39 19.51 40.35
C VAL A 12 28.98 19.28 39.82
N LEU A 13 28.54 20.12 38.88
CA LEU A 13 27.36 19.85 38.06
C LEU A 13 27.71 18.66 37.14
N LEU A 14 27.37 17.45 37.59
CA LEU A 14 27.14 16.32 36.71
C LEU A 14 25.88 16.64 35.90
N THR A 15 26.06 17.26 34.73
CA THR A 15 25.03 17.29 33.69
C THR A 15 24.76 15.86 33.30
N LEU A 16 23.66 15.28 33.82
CA LEU A 16 23.06 14.09 33.22
C LEU A 16 22.80 14.42 31.76
N CYS A 17 23.63 13.86 30.88
CA CYS A 17 23.31 13.75 29.47
C CYS A 17 22.17 12.72 29.39
N LEU A 18 20.94 13.18 29.62
CA LEU A 18 19.77 12.43 29.15
C LEU A 18 19.98 12.28 27.65
N PRO A 19 19.98 11.07 27.08
CA PRO A 19 20.00 10.92 25.64
C PRO A 19 18.74 11.61 25.14
N PHE A 20 18.87 12.82 24.60
CA PHE A 20 17.87 13.36 23.71
C PHE A 20 17.88 12.42 22.52
N ALA A 21 17.01 11.40 22.56
CA ALA A 21 16.70 10.62 21.38
C ALA A 21 16.26 11.65 20.34
N CYS A 22 17.08 11.82 19.30
CA CYS A 22 16.75 12.74 18.23
C CYS A 22 15.54 12.13 17.52
N SER A 23 14.43 12.85 17.52
CA SER A 23 13.20 12.43 16.85
C SER A 23 12.97 13.29 15.61
N GLY A 24 12.44 12.66 14.56
CA GLY A 24 12.07 13.31 13.32
C GLY A 24 10.69 12.84 12.89
N VAL A 25 9.77 13.79 12.72
CA VAL A 25 8.44 13.52 12.12
C VAL A 25 8.37 14.18 10.75
N SER A 26 7.89 13.46 9.74
CA SER A 26 7.58 13.96 8.40
C SER A 26 6.13 13.64 8.05
N GLU A 27 5.41 14.62 7.52
CA GLU A 27 4.03 14.48 7.09
C GLU A 27 3.84 15.28 5.80
N ASN A 28 3.43 14.62 4.71
CA ASN A 28 3.14 15.26 3.43
C ASN A 28 2.32 14.30 2.54
N TYR A 29 2.25 14.55 1.23
CA TYR A 29 1.56 13.71 0.26
C TYR A 29 2.53 13.04 -0.72
N VAL A 30 2.23 11.78 -1.05
CA VAL A 30 2.88 10.99 -2.10
C VAL A 30 1.90 9.91 -2.56
N PHE A 31 1.92 9.53 -3.84
CA PHE A 31 0.98 8.56 -4.43
C PHE A 31 -0.50 8.96 -4.25
N ASN A 32 -0.78 10.27 -4.33
CA ASN A 32 -2.11 10.85 -4.06
C ASN A 32 -2.67 10.50 -2.67
N SER A 33 -1.79 10.23 -1.70
CA SER A 33 -2.18 9.89 -0.34
C SER A 33 -1.29 10.58 0.69
N PHE A 34 -1.81 10.74 1.89
CA PHE A 34 -1.03 11.26 3.00
C PHE A 34 -0.03 10.21 3.47
N TYR A 35 1.18 10.64 3.78
CA TYR A 35 2.16 9.81 4.48
C TYR A 35 2.58 10.46 5.80
N ARG A 36 2.96 9.60 6.75
CA ARG A 36 3.60 9.97 8.00
C ARG A 36 4.79 9.07 8.27
N LEU A 37 5.94 9.69 8.53
CA LEU A 37 7.15 9.02 9.01
C LEU A 37 7.46 9.54 10.41
N GLU A 38 7.62 8.63 11.37
CA GLU A 38 8.21 8.93 12.68
C GLU A 38 9.51 8.14 12.78
N ILE A 39 10.61 8.85 13.06
CA ILE A 39 11.95 8.30 13.09
C ILE A 39 12.59 8.68 14.42
N GLU A 40 13.08 7.71 15.18
CA GLU A 40 13.76 7.94 16.44
C GLU A 40 15.16 7.33 16.40
N GLY A 41 16.18 8.09 16.79
CA GLY A 41 17.56 7.60 16.81
C GLY A 41 18.58 8.68 16.50
N ASN A 42 19.87 8.37 16.68
CA ASN A 42 20.96 9.34 16.55
C ASN A 42 21.06 9.98 15.15
N HIS A 43 20.54 9.30 14.13
CA HIS A 43 20.58 9.74 12.73
C HIS A 43 19.23 10.22 12.19
N ALA A 44 18.19 10.34 13.02
CA ALA A 44 16.82 10.60 12.61
C ALA A 44 16.67 11.79 11.66
N SER A 45 17.31 12.92 11.96
CA SER A 45 17.23 14.13 11.13
C SER A 45 17.81 13.99 9.72
N ARG A 46 18.90 13.22 9.56
CA ARG A 46 19.53 12.97 8.25
C ARG A 46 18.66 12.01 7.44
N VAL A 47 18.36 10.87 8.07
CA VAL A 47 17.61 9.75 7.50
C VAL A 47 16.20 10.18 7.08
N LYS A 48 15.55 11.06 7.85
CA LYS A 48 14.27 11.66 7.46
C LYS A 48 14.33 12.30 6.07
N LYS A 49 15.34 13.14 5.81
CA LYS A 49 15.48 13.83 4.51
C LYS A 49 15.77 12.86 3.36
N GLU A 50 16.56 11.82 3.64
CA GLU A 50 16.84 10.75 2.69
C GLU A 50 15.58 9.95 2.36
N ALA A 51 14.78 9.60 3.37
CA ALA A 51 13.48 8.92 3.20
C ALA A 51 12.47 9.79 2.42
N GLU A 52 12.34 11.07 2.75
CA GLU A 52 11.49 12.02 2.01
C GLU A 52 11.90 12.10 0.52
N SER A 53 13.20 12.28 0.26
CA SER A 53 13.73 12.33 -1.10
C SER A 53 13.46 11.04 -1.85
N ARG A 54 13.55 9.89 -1.15
CA ARG A 54 13.32 8.59 -1.72
C ARG A 54 11.84 8.36 -2.08
N LEU A 55 10.90 8.79 -1.25
CA LEU A 55 9.47 8.74 -1.55
C LEU A 55 9.14 9.55 -2.82
N ILE A 56 9.68 10.76 -2.92
CA ILE A 56 9.47 11.62 -4.10
C ILE A 56 10.04 10.95 -5.35
N ALA A 57 11.24 10.39 -5.28
CA ALA A 57 11.86 9.69 -6.40
C ALA A 57 11.04 8.46 -6.84
N LEU A 58 10.45 7.71 -5.90
CA LEU A 58 9.55 6.61 -6.22
C LEU A 58 8.29 7.11 -6.93
N GLU A 59 7.62 8.15 -6.44
CA GLU A 59 6.44 8.71 -7.10
C GLU A 59 6.75 9.19 -8.53
N GLN A 60 7.90 9.85 -8.71
CA GLN A 60 8.36 10.30 -10.02
C GLN A 60 8.56 9.17 -11.02
N SER A 61 8.89 7.96 -10.58
CA SER A 61 9.12 6.79 -11.42
C SER A 61 7.87 5.92 -11.61
N LEU A 62 7.01 5.83 -10.59
CA LEU A 62 5.92 4.85 -10.51
C LEU A 62 4.53 5.42 -10.83
N SER A 63 4.38 6.75 -10.93
CA SER A 63 3.07 7.38 -11.14
C SER A 63 2.50 7.11 -12.53
N THR A 64 1.18 6.91 -12.65
CA THR A 64 0.51 6.87 -13.96
C THR A 64 0.28 8.25 -14.57
N SER A 65 0.34 9.32 -13.77
CA SER A 65 -0.03 10.69 -14.18
C SER A 65 1.17 11.60 -14.46
N LEU A 66 2.37 11.25 -14.00
CA LEU A 66 3.57 12.01 -14.27
C LEU A 66 4.17 11.55 -15.61
N ALA A 67 4.10 12.40 -16.64
CA ALA A 67 4.49 12.06 -18.01
C ALA A 67 5.93 11.52 -18.14
N GLU A 68 6.83 11.94 -17.26
CA GLU A 68 8.23 11.51 -17.26
C GLU A 68 8.50 10.22 -16.48
N SER A 69 7.50 9.68 -15.78
CA SER A 69 7.62 8.41 -15.06
C SER A 69 7.78 7.22 -16.01
N ASP A 70 8.38 6.15 -15.49
CA ASP A 70 8.54 4.90 -16.24
C ASP A 70 7.18 4.30 -16.61
N VAL A 71 6.23 4.33 -15.67
CA VAL A 71 4.87 3.79 -15.84
C VAL A 71 4.10 4.56 -16.91
N ALA A 72 4.11 5.90 -16.88
CA ALA A 72 3.44 6.69 -17.91
C ALA A 72 4.07 6.48 -19.29
N LYS A 73 5.40 6.39 -19.38
CA LYS A 73 6.12 6.10 -20.63
C LYS A 73 5.77 4.72 -21.18
N LEU A 74 5.74 3.69 -20.34
CA LEU A 74 5.35 2.34 -20.74
C LEU A 74 3.88 2.29 -21.19
N ASN A 75 2.98 2.97 -20.47
CA ASN A 75 1.57 3.04 -20.84
C ASN A 75 1.35 3.75 -22.18
N ALA A 76 2.11 4.81 -22.47
CA ALA A 76 2.02 5.58 -23.71
C ALA A 76 2.74 4.92 -24.91
N ALA A 77 3.62 3.94 -24.67
CA ALA A 77 4.39 3.30 -25.73
C ALA A 77 3.49 2.56 -26.75
N PRO A 78 3.85 2.54 -28.04
CA PRO A 78 3.25 1.62 -28.99
C PRO A 78 3.56 0.15 -28.65
N ALA A 79 2.77 -0.77 -29.18
CA ALA A 79 3.10 -2.19 -29.19
C ALA A 79 4.53 -2.43 -29.72
N ASP A 80 5.18 -3.47 -29.20
CA ASP A 80 6.50 -3.96 -29.63
C ASP A 80 7.63 -2.92 -29.53
N THR A 81 7.43 -1.86 -28.74
CA THR A 81 8.44 -0.84 -28.46
C THR A 81 9.05 -1.09 -27.07
N PRO A 82 10.36 -1.44 -26.98
CA PRO A 82 11.02 -1.61 -25.70
C PRO A 82 11.19 -0.28 -24.97
N ILE A 83 10.76 -0.23 -23.71
CA ILE A 83 10.90 0.92 -22.83
C ILE A 83 11.85 0.56 -21.70
N ALA A 84 12.98 1.26 -21.64
CA ALA A 84 13.90 1.16 -20.50
C ALA A 84 13.24 1.77 -19.25
N VAL A 85 13.32 1.07 -18.13
CA VAL A 85 12.75 1.49 -16.85
C VAL A 85 13.81 1.43 -15.74
N GLY A 86 13.60 2.19 -14.67
CA GLY A 86 14.45 2.14 -13.50
C GLY A 86 14.34 0.81 -12.75
N ASN A 87 15.31 0.53 -11.87
CA ASN A 87 15.36 -0.70 -11.08
C ASN A 87 14.11 -0.89 -10.19
N ASP A 88 13.54 0.20 -9.67
CA ASP A 88 12.33 0.15 -8.84
C ASP A 88 11.12 -0.33 -9.64
N THR A 89 10.91 0.29 -10.81
CA THR A 89 9.83 -0.10 -11.73
C THR A 89 10.02 -1.53 -12.18
N TYR A 90 11.24 -1.91 -12.60
CA TYR A 90 11.51 -3.29 -13.03
C TYR A 90 11.24 -4.30 -11.90
N TYR A 91 11.69 -4.01 -10.68
CA TYR A 91 11.40 -4.83 -9.51
C TYR A 91 9.89 -4.97 -9.28
N LEU A 92 9.13 -3.88 -9.29
CA LEU A 92 7.69 -3.96 -9.08
C LEU A 92 6.96 -4.72 -10.18
N LEU A 93 7.40 -4.62 -11.44
CA LEU A 93 6.81 -5.40 -12.52
C LEU A 93 7.04 -6.90 -12.34
N THR A 94 8.28 -7.30 -12.01
CA THR A 94 8.61 -8.71 -11.77
C THR A 94 7.90 -9.27 -10.53
N LEU A 95 7.79 -8.47 -9.46
CA LEU A 95 7.01 -8.81 -8.28
C LEU A 95 5.52 -8.93 -8.61
N SER A 96 4.98 -8.05 -9.44
CA SER A 96 3.58 -8.07 -9.87
C SER A 96 3.27 -9.32 -10.70
N ALA A 97 4.18 -9.76 -11.56
CA ALA A 97 4.04 -11.04 -12.26
C ALA A 97 4.00 -12.23 -11.28
N THR A 98 4.87 -12.22 -10.28
CA THR A 98 4.86 -13.24 -9.20
C THR A 98 3.56 -13.20 -8.40
N ALA A 99 3.04 -12.01 -8.10
CA ALA A 99 1.78 -11.83 -7.39
C ALA A 99 0.59 -12.31 -8.21
N PHE A 100 0.55 -12.01 -9.51
CA PHE A 100 -0.47 -12.50 -10.44
C PHE A 100 -0.53 -14.02 -10.45
N GLU A 101 0.62 -14.70 -10.56
CA GLU A 101 0.69 -16.17 -10.50
C GLU A 101 0.25 -16.72 -9.14
N ARG A 102 0.74 -16.16 -8.03
CA ARG A 102 0.43 -16.65 -6.68
C ARG A 102 -1.01 -16.44 -6.25
N THR A 103 -1.69 -15.46 -6.83
CA THR A 103 -3.07 -15.12 -6.51
C THR A 103 -4.07 -15.63 -7.55
N ASP A 104 -3.62 -16.47 -8.49
CA ASP A 104 -4.43 -17.01 -9.59
C ASP A 104 -5.17 -15.89 -10.36
N GLY A 105 -4.43 -14.83 -10.69
CA GLY A 105 -4.93 -13.66 -11.41
C GLY A 105 -5.69 -12.63 -10.58
N ALA A 106 -5.97 -12.90 -9.30
CA ALA A 106 -6.74 -12.00 -8.45
C ALA A 106 -6.04 -10.65 -8.17
N PHE A 107 -4.71 -10.61 -8.20
CA PHE A 107 -3.94 -9.36 -8.21
C PHE A 107 -3.34 -9.12 -9.59
N ASN A 108 -3.79 -8.08 -10.28
CA ASN A 108 -3.40 -7.82 -11.67
C ASN A 108 -3.17 -6.32 -11.95
N ILE A 109 -1.92 -5.95 -12.20
CA ILE A 109 -1.54 -4.56 -12.52
C ILE A 109 -2.02 -4.10 -13.90
N ALA A 110 -2.35 -5.03 -14.81
CA ALA A 110 -2.84 -4.72 -16.16
C ALA A 110 -4.34 -4.38 -16.19
N MET A 111 -5.04 -4.38 -15.05
CA MET A 111 -6.44 -3.95 -14.94
C MET A 111 -6.63 -2.44 -15.19
N TYR A 112 -5.55 -1.67 -15.30
CA TYR A 112 -5.62 -0.21 -15.37
C TYR A 112 -6.54 0.37 -16.46
N PRO A 113 -6.64 -0.18 -17.70
CA PRO A 113 -7.61 0.30 -18.67
C PRO A 113 -9.06 0.19 -18.19
N LEU A 114 -9.40 -0.88 -17.46
CA LEU A 114 -10.72 -1.07 -16.86
C LEU A 114 -10.91 -0.14 -15.66
N VAL A 115 -9.88 0.06 -14.83
CA VAL A 115 -9.90 1.05 -13.74
C VAL A 115 -10.20 2.46 -14.27
N GLU A 116 -9.60 2.84 -15.40
CA GLU A 116 -9.90 4.10 -16.08
C GLU A 116 -11.32 4.13 -16.67
N LEU A 117 -11.76 3.05 -17.33
CA LEU A 117 -13.12 2.94 -17.89
C LEU A 117 -14.18 3.14 -16.80
N TRP A 118 -13.99 2.53 -15.64
CA TRP A 118 -14.88 2.68 -14.49
C TRP A 118 -14.78 4.06 -13.80
N GLY A 119 -13.83 4.91 -14.20
CA GLY A 119 -13.63 6.24 -13.60
C GLY A 119 -12.89 6.20 -12.25
N PHE A 120 -12.15 5.13 -11.97
CA PHE A 120 -11.41 4.94 -10.72
C PHE A 120 -9.90 5.21 -10.87
N ALA A 121 -9.42 5.77 -11.97
CA ALA A 121 -8.03 6.21 -12.04
C ALA A 121 -7.84 7.54 -11.30
N PRO A 122 -6.67 7.83 -10.71
CA PRO A 122 -6.44 9.10 -10.01
C PRO A 122 -6.70 10.34 -10.88
N THR A 123 -6.56 10.20 -12.20
CA THR A 123 -6.74 11.27 -13.18
C THR A 123 -8.20 11.57 -13.52
N ASN A 124 -9.14 10.65 -13.27
CA ASN A 124 -10.54 10.79 -13.67
C ASN A 124 -11.58 10.46 -12.58
N PHE A 125 -11.14 10.15 -11.36
CA PHE A 125 -12.05 9.87 -10.25
C PHE A 125 -12.64 11.15 -9.65
N THR A 126 -13.96 11.26 -9.71
CA THR A 126 -14.75 12.38 -9.18
C THR A 126 -15.57 12.00 -7.94
N GLY A 127 -15.66 10.70 -7.62
CA GLY A 127 -16.57 10.17 -6.60
C GLY A 127 -18.05 10.16 -7.00
N ILE A 128 -18.38 10.57 -8.23
CA ILE A 128 -19.75 10.66 -8.73
C ILE A 128 -19.80 10.11 -10.16
N ALA A 129 -20.72 9.19 -10.41
CA ALA A 129 -21.05 8.70 -11.74
C ALA A 129 -22.57 8.71 -11.94
N THR A 130 -23.02 8.94 -13.17
CA THR A 130 -24.44 8.88 -13.55
C THR A 130 -24.81 7.60 -14.28
N GLU A 131 -23.82 6.90 -14.83
CA GLU A 131 -23.96 5.65 -15.56
C GLU A 131 -22.76 4.77 -15.27
N ILE A 132 -22.90 3.48 -15.55
CA ILE A 132 -21.82 2.49 -15.46
C ILE A 132 -21.34 2.10 -16.86
N PRO A 133 -20.11 1.60 -17.02
CA PRO A 133 -19.65 1.08 -18.29
C PRO A 133 -20.56 -0.03 -18.84
N THR A 134 -20.78 -0.01 -20.14
CA THR A 134 -21.55 -1.05 -20.82
C THR A 134 -20.75 -2.36 -20.90
N PRO A 135 -21.41 -3.53 -20.97
CA PRO A 135 -20.71 -4.81 -21.16
C PRO A 135 -19.79 -4.80 -22.40
N ALA A 136 -20.22 -4.17 -23.49
CA ALA A 136 -19.42 -4.07 -24.71
C ALA A 136 -18.12 -3.25 -24.53
N GLU A 137 -18.13 -2.22 -23.71
CA GLU A 137 -16.93 -1.44 -23.38
C GLU A 137 -15.96 -2.23 -22.51
N ILE A 138 -16.49 -2.99 -21.54
CA ILE A 138 -15.70 -3.87 -20.67
C ILE A 138 -15.07 -4.99 -21.51
N ASP A 139 -15.87 -5.69 -22.32
CA ASP A 139 -15.43 -6.79 -23.19
C ASP A 139 -14.37 -6.35 -24.21
N ALA A 140 -14.41 -5.09 -24.65
CA ALA A 140 -13.41 -4.53 -25.56
C ALA A 140 -12.04 -4.32 -24.90
N LEU A 141 -11.98 -4.14 -23.57
CA LEU A 141 -10.74 -3.91 -22.83
C LEU A 141 -10.21 -5.15 -22.11
N LEU A 142 -11.09 -6.10 -21.77
CA LEU A 142 -10.75 -7.31 -21.01
C LEU A 142 -9.57 -8.11 -21.60
N PRO A 143 -9.43 -8.29 -22.94
CA PRO A 143 -8.28 -8.98 -23.53
C PRO A 143 -6.92 -8.31 -23.27
N TYR A 144 -6.91 -7.04 -22.87
CA TYR A 144 -5.69 -6.28 -22.56
C TYR A 144 -5.41 -6.18 -21.07
N ALA A 145 -6.30 -6.70 -20.23
CA ALA A 145 -6.09 -6.86 -18.79
C ALA A 145 -5.28 -8.11 -18.48
N ASP A 146 -4.20 -8.34 -19.25
CA ASP A 146 -3.37 -9.53 -19.19
C ASP A 146 -1.89 -9.12 -19.05
N PRO A 147 -1.27 -9.33 -17.88
CA PRO A 147 0.13 -8.96 -17.66
C PRO A 147 1.10 -9.87 -18.42
N THR A 148 0.67 -11.02 -18.95
CA THR A 148 1.52 -11.89 -19.79
C THR A 148 1.83 -11.28 -21.15
N LEU A 149 1.11 -10.23 -21.54
CA LEU A 149 1.40 -9.40 -22.71
C LEU A 149 2.61 -8.48 -22.52
N LEU A 150 3.23 -8.48 -21.33
CA LEU A 150 4.49 -7.80 -21.03
C LEU A 150 5.67 -8.77 -21.11
N THR A 151 6.72 -8.38 -21.84
CA THR A 151 7.99 -9.12 -21.91
C THR A 151 9.12 -8.30 -21.32
N PHE A 152 10.04 -8.98 -20.64
CA PHE A 152 11.13 -8.37 -19.88
C PHE A 152 12.50 -8.72 -20.48
N ASP A 153 13.34 -7.73 -20.73
CA ASP A 153 14.72 -7.92 -21.21
C ASP A 153 15.63 -6.80 -20.69
N ASN A 154 16.66 -7.12 -19.90
CA ASN A 154 17.70 -6.19 -19.46
C ASN A 154 17.21 -4.80 -18.99
N ASN A 155 16.32 -4.73 -17.99
CA ASN A 155 15.68 -3.49 -17.50
C ASN A 155 14.82 -2.74 -18.54
N ALA A 156 14.50 -3.37 -19.67
CA ALA A 156 13.49 -2.90 -20.61
C ALA A 156 12.25 -3.79 -20.54
N VAL A 157 11.10 -3.17 -20.80
CA VAL A 157 9.80 -3.83 -20.85
C VAL A 157 9.11 -3.47 -22.14
N THR A 158 8.53 -4.48 -22.78
CA THR A 158 7.80 -4.33 -24.04
C THR A 158 6.40 -4.89 -23.85
N LYS A 159 5.39 -4.17 -24.34
CA LYS A 159 4.02 -4.68 -24.42
C LYS A 159 3.68 -5.11 -25.84
N SER A 160 3.06 -6.26 -26.01
CA SER A 160 2.67 -6.79 -27.33
C SER A 160 1.41 -6.13 -27.91
N ALA A 161 0.71 -5.31 -27.13
CA ALA A 161 -0.44 -4.54 -27.59
C ALA A 161 -0.47 -3.14 -26.97
N SER A 162 -0.71 -2.11 -27.78
CA SER A 162 -0.74 -0.71 -27.32
C SER A 162 -1.80 -0.43 -26.25
N ALA A 163 -2.88 -1.22 -26.23
CA ALA A 163 -3.97 -1.07 -25.27
C ALA A 163 -3.61 -1.60 -23.86
N VAL A 164 -2.58 -2.43 -23.72
CA VAL A 164 -2.07 -2.85 -22.40
C VAL A 164 -1.49 -1.65 -21.69
N ARG A 165 -2.03 -1.38 -20.51
CA ARG A 165 -1.56 -0.33 -19.61
C ARG A 165 -1.62 -0.85 -18.20
N ILE A 166 -0.75 -0.34 -17.35
CA ILE A 166 -0.57 -0.80 -15.99
C ILE A 166 -0.68 0.33 -14.98
N ASP A 167 -0.94 -0.04 -13.74
CA ASP A 167 -0.72 0.81 -12.58
C ASP A 167 -0.21 0.00 -11.38
N PHE A 168 0.33 0.73 -10.41
CA PHE A 168 0.80 0.15 -9.15
C PHE A 168 -0.06 0.58 -7.96
N GLY A 169 -1.35 0.89 -8.17
CA GLY A 169 -2.24 1.34 -7.11
C GLY A 169 -2.36 0.36 -5.94
N GLY A 170 -2.33 -0.94 -6.24
CA GLY A 170 -2.46 -2.03 -5.27
C GLY A 170 -1.16 -2.58 -4.69
N LEU A 171 0.01 -1.97 -4.94
CA LEU A 171 1.28 -2.39 -4.31
C LEU A 171 2.33 -1.28 -4.13
N GLY A 172 2.19 -0.14 -4.80
CA GLY A 172 3.20 0.92 -4.82
C GLY A 172 3.43 1.56 -3.45
N LYS A 173 2.38 1.72 -2.64
CA LYS A 173 2.48 2.28 -1.28
C LYS A 173 3.22 1.32 -0.35
N GLY A 174 2.89 0.03 -0.39
CA GLY A 174 3.60 -1.01 0.34
C GLY A 174 5.07 -1.11 -0.06
N TYR A 175 5.39 -1.07 -1.35
CA TYR A 175 6.79 -1.02 -1.79
C TYR A 175 7.52 0.21 -1.25
N ALA A 176 6.91 1.39 -1.34
CA ALA A 176 7.49 2.61 -0.80
C ALA A 176 7.72 2.52 0.71
N ALA A 177 6.78 1.92 1.45
CA ALA A 177 6.88 1.71 2.88
C ALA A 177 8.05 0.78 3.24
N ASP A 178 8.22 -0.31 2.50
CA ASP A 178 9.36 -1.24 2.66
C ASP A 178 10.70 -0.56 2.37
N VAL A 179 10.78 0.23 1.30
CA VAL A 179 12.00 0.95 0.91
C VAL A 179 12.43 1.94 1.98
N VAL A 180 11.54 2.81 2.46
CA VAL A 180 11.91 3.81 3.47
C VAL A 180 12.14 3.19 4.83
N TYR A 181 11.37 2.15 5.20
CA TYR A 181 11.60 1.39 6.43
C TYR A 181 13.02 0.81 6.47
N ARG A 182 13.47 0.19 5.37
CA ARG A 182 14.82 -0.35 5.27
C ARG A 182 15.87 0.74 5.39
N LEU A 183 15.71 1.85 4.67
CA LEU A 183 16.61 3.01 4.75
C LEU A 183 16.74 3.52 6.20
N ILE A 184 15.62 3.61 6.93
CA ILE A 184 15.59 4.09 8.31
C ILE A 184 16.29 3.10 9.26
N THR A 185 15.95 1.82 9.15
CA THR A 185 16.47 0.78 10.05
C THR A 185 17.94 0.43 9.79
N GLU A 186 18.42 0.48 8.53
CA GLU A 186 19.84 0.36 8.18
C GLU A 186 20.69 1.51 8.76
N ALA A 187 20.07 2.65 9.05
CA ALA A 187 20.70 3.76 9.74
C ALA A 187 20.60 3.67 11.27
N GLU A 188 20.23 2.50 11.81
CA GLU A 188 20.08 2.23 13.24
C GLU A 188 19.08 3.17 13.94
N CYS A 189 18.03 3.55 13.22
CA CYS A 189 16.90 4.32 13.75
C CYS A 189 15.64 3.47 13.81
N ASP A 190 14.80 3.75 14.80
CA ASP A 190 13.44 3.23 14.87
C ASP A 190 12.53 3.94 13.87
N ALA A 191 11.60 3.17 13.30
CA ALA A 191 10.71 3.59 12.23
C ALA A 191 9.24 3.31 12.59
N PHE A 192 8.40 4.32 12.39
CA PHE A 192 6.99 4.16 12.10
C PHE A 192 6.72 4.80 10.74
N VAL A 193 6.28 3.99 9.79
CA VAL A 193 5.99 4.40 8.42
C VAL A 193 4.52 4.17 8.18
N ASN A 194 3.78 5.18 7.74
CA ASN A 194 2.41 5.06 7.26
C ASN A 194 2.31 5.77 5.91
N ILE A 195 1.96 5.05 4.85
CA ILE A 195 1.74 5.62 3.51
C ILE A 195 0.35 5.22 3.06
N GLY A 196 -0.61 6.15 3.16
CA GLY A 196 -1.99 5.93 2.74
C GLY A 196 -2.69 4.74 3.40
N GLY A 197 -2.40 4.49 4.68
CA GLY A 197 -2.97 3.37 5.45
C GLY A 197 -2.10 2.11 5.46
N THR A 198 -1.08 2.01 4.60
CA THR A 198 -0.08 0.95 4.66
C THR A 198 0.95 1.29 5.72
N VAL A 199 0.94 0.57 6.84
CA VAL A 199 1.77 0.82 8.01
C VAL A 199 2.89 -0.21 8.10
N ARG A 200 4.11 0.22 8.45
CA ARG A 200 5.25 -0.64 8.76
C ARG A 200 6.05 -0.07 9.92
N THR A 201 6.46 -0.90 10.88
CA THR A 201 7.11 -0.41 12.09
C THR A 201 8.27 -1.27 12.57
N SER A 202 9.31 -0.65 13.16
CA SER A 202 10.46 -1.35 13.76
C SER A 202 10.25 -1.66 15.24
N THR A 203 9.26 -1.04 15.86
CA THR A 203 8.91 -1.22 17.28
C THR A 203 7.46 -1.68 17.40
N PRO A 204 7.06 -2.38 18.47
CA PRO A 204 5.66 -2.79 18.61
C PRO A 204 4.72 -1.59 18.67
N LYS A 205 3.59 -1.66 17.96
CA LYS A 205 2.58 -0.60 17.89
C LYS A 205 1.17 -1.17 17.90
N THR A 206 0.21 -0.45 18.49
CA THR A 206 -1.21 -0.76 18.35
C THR A 206 -1.78 0.06 17.20
N ILE A 207 -2.33 -0.62 16.19
CA ILE A 207 -2.92 -0.01 15.00
C ILE A 207 -4.44 -0.15 15.08
N GLY A 208 -5.16 0.96 14.94
CA GLY A 208 -6.62 0.92 14.83
C GLY A 208 -7.06 0.54 13.42
N ILE A 209 -8.06 -0.33 13.33
CA ILE A 209 -8.70 -0.70 12.06
C ILE A 209 -10.02 0.05 11.99
N THR A 210 -10.16 0.92 11.00
CA THR A 210 -11.35 1.75 10.79
C THR A 210 -12.58 0.88 10.50
N ASP A 211 -13.74 1.28 11.01
CA ASP A 211 -14.99 0.66 10.61
C ASP A 211 -15.32 1.05 9.14
N PRO A 212 -15.53 0.06 8.24
CA PRO A 212 -15.77 0.30 6.82
C PRO A 212 -17.11 0.99 6.49
N ARG A 213 -18.00 1.15 7.48
CA ARG A 213 -19.32 1.79 7.36
C ARG A 213 -19.47 3.01 8.28
N ASP A 214 -18.65 3.12 9.33
CA ASP A 214 -18.52 4.33 10.14
C ASP A 214 -17.05 4.76 10.32
N PRO A 215 -16.49 5.56 9.38
CA PRO A 215 -15.08 5.99 9.43
C PRO A 215 -14.68 6.77 10.69
N GLY A 216 -15.63 7.23 11.51
CA GLY A 216 -15.38 7.86 12.80
C GLY A 216 -15.06 6.86 13.94
N GLN A 217 -15.24 5.57 13.68
CA GLN A 217 -15.07 4.50 14.66
C GLN A 217 -14.02 3.47 14.22
N LEU A 218 -13.60 2.65 15.18
CA LEU A 218 -12.73 1.51 14.95
C LEU A 218 -13.56 0.23 15.08
N SER A 219 -13.42 -0.67 14.11
CA SER A 219 -14.00 -2.03 14.16
C SER A 219 -13.09 -3.00 14.90
N ALA A 220 -11.78 -2.74 14.91
CA ALA A 220 -10.80 -3.56 15.60
C ALA A 220 -9.53 -2.78 15.97
N LYS A 221 -8.67 -3.40 16.78
CA LYS A 221 -7.28 -3.02 17.00
C LYS A 221 -6.37 -4.19 16.66
N LEU A 222 -5.19 -3.90 16.10
CA LEU A 222 -4.14 -4.87 15.86
C LEU A 222 -2.94 -4.53 16.74
N SER A 223 -2.49 -5.48 17.56
CA SER A 223 -1.19 -5.40 18.20
C SER A 223 -0.11 -5.82 17.22
N LEU A 224 0.45 -4.86 16.48
CA LEU A 224 1.44 -5.09 15.44
C LEU A 224 2.84 -5.28 16.05
N PRO A 225 3.48 -6.45 15.86
CA PRO A 225 4.83 -6.70 16.36
C PRO A 225 5.89 -5.83 15.67
N ALA A 226 7.04 -5.69 16.32
CA ALA A 226 8.23 -5.09 15.72
C ALA A 226 8.60 -5.80 14.40
N GLY A 227 8.95 -5.02 13.38
CA GLY A 227 9.36 -5.51 12.06
C GLY A 227 8.21 -5.93 11.15
N GLN A 228 6.96 -5.81 11.59
CA GLN A 228 5.80 -6.16 10.78
C GLN A 228 5.15 -4.94 10.11
N SER A 229 4.29 -5.25 9.15
CA SER A 229 3.46 -4.33 8.39
C SER A 229 2.00 -4.75 8.45
N VAL A 230 1.12 -3.80 8.20
CA VAL A 230 -0.31 -4.00 7.99
C VAL A 230 -0.80 -3.07 6.88
N SER A 231 -1.70 -3.56 6.03
CA SER A 231 -2.39 -2.77 5.02
C SER A 231 -3.87 -3.14 4.97
N THR A 232 -4.72 -2.19 4.58
CA THR A 232 -6.16 -2.40 4.45
C THR A 232 -6.66 -1.98 3.08
N SER A 233 -7.33 -2.90 2.39
CA SER A 233 -8.13 -2.62 1.20
C SER A 233 -9.61 -2.58 1.57
N GLY A 234 -10.39 -1.70 0.93
CA GLY A 234 -11.76 -1.42 1.32
C GLY A 234 -12.62 -0.88 0.19
N ASP A 235 -13.89 -1.28 0.14
CA ASP A 235 -14.88 -0.78 -0.82
C ASP A 235 -15.35 0.67 -0.53
N TYR A 236 -14.85 1.25 0.56
CA TYR A 236 -15.23 2.55 1.09
C TYR A 236 -14.21 3.66 0.80
N TYR A 237 -13.03 3.33 0.27
CA TYR A 237 -12.00 4.35 -0.05
C TYR A 237 -12.29 5.11 -1.35
N ARG A 238 -12.59 4.39 -2.44
CA ARG A 238 -12.88 4.96 -3.76
C ARG A 238 -14.04 4.20 -4.38
N TYR A 239 -15.19 4.85 -4.39
CA TYR A 239 -16.45 4.30 -4.87
C TYR A 239 -17.38 5.41 -5.35
N TYR A 240 -18.45 5.02 -6.04
CA TYR A 240 -19.63 5.84 -6.28
C TYR A 240 -20.89 4.97 -6.20
N ILE A 241 -22.06 5.61 -6.24
CA ILE A 241 -23.35 4.94 -6.18
C ILE A 241 -24.16 5.30 -7.43
N VAL A 242 -24.62 4.29 -8.15
CA VAL A 242 -25.55 4.40 -9.29
C VAL A 242 -26.73 3.48 -9.01
N ASP A 243 -27.95 4.01 -9.10
CA ASP A 243 -29.20 3.27 -8.85
C ASP A 243 -29.23 2.49 -7.51
N GLY A 244 -28.61 3.06 -6.47
CA GLY A 244 -28.53 2.47 -5.14
C GLY A 244 -27.46 1.38 -4.97
N VAL A 245 -26.72 1.06 -6.03
CA VAL A 245 -25.63 0.08 -6.00
C VAL A 245 -24.28 0.80 -5.85
N ARG A 246 -23.46 0.34 -4.91
CA ARG A 246 -22.09 0.81 -4.68
C ARG A 246 -21.13 0.09 -5.64
N TYR A 247 -20.39 0.87 -6.42
CA TYR A 247 -19.31 0.39 -7.28
C TYR A 247 -17.98 0.92 -6.74
N HIS A 248 -17.01 0.05 -6.47
CA HIS A 248 -15.70 0.42 -5.91
C HIS A 248 -14.55 0.10 -6.85
N HIS A 249 -13.40 0.71 -6.58
CA HIS A 249 -12.19 0.64 -7.41
C HIS A 249 -11.44 -0.69 -7.47
N ILE A 250 -11.86 -1.72 -6.73
CA ILE A 250 -11.19 -3.03 -6.73
C ILE A 250 -11.97 -3.91 -7.70
N LEU A 251 -11.37 -4.19 -8.85
CA LEU A 251 -12.01 -4.93 -9.93
C LEU A 251 -11.66 -6.42 -9.86
N ASP A 252 -12.64 -7.24 -10.20
CA ASP A 252 -12.51 -8.67 -10.44
C ASP A 252 -12.00 -8.94 -11.88
N GLN A 253 -11.56 -10.16 -12.15
CA GLN A 253 -11.01 -10.61 -13.43
C GLN A 253 -12.03 -10.53 -14.58
N ASN A 254 -13.32 -10.42 -14.28
CA ASN A 254 -14.39 -10.16 -15.24
C ASN A 254 -14.49 -8.69 -15.66
N GLY A 255 -13.70 -7.79 -15.05
CA GLY A 255 -13.67 -6.37 -15.35
C GLY A 255 -14.73 -5.53 -14.65
N TYR A 256 -15.52 -6.10 -13.73
CA TYR A 256 -16.47 -5.39 -12.88
C TYR A 256 -15.89 -5.23 -11.45
N PRO A 257 -16.39 -4.28 -10.64
CA PRO A 257 -16.09 -4.25 -9.21
C PRO A 257 -16.37 -5.59 -8.53
N ALA A 258 -15.46 -6.02 -7.67
CA ALA A 258 -15.53 -7.32 -7.05
C ALA A 258 -16.76 -7.50 -6.14
N GLY A 259 -17.27 -8.72 -6.05
CA GLY A 259 -18.37 -9.06 -5.12
C GLY A 259 -19.75 -8.48 -5.47
N LEU A 260 -19.97 -7.87 -6.64
CA LEU A 260 -21.28 -7.31 -7.01
C LEU A 260 -22.44 -8.32 -6.98
N SER A 261 -22.15 -9.60 -7.25
CA SER A 261 -23.12 -10.70 -7.20
C SER A 261 -23.02 -11.56 -5.94
N ASP A 262 -22.16 -11.18 -4.99
CA ASP A 262 -21.89 -11.96 -3.77
C ASP A 262 -22.72 -11.40 -2.59
N PRO A 263 -23.64 -12.17 -1.99
CA PRO A 263 -24.36 -11.74 -0.79
C PRO A 263 -23.44 -11.55 0.43
N ASP A 264 -22.26 -12.16 0.42
CA ASP A 264 -21.24 -12.10 1.47
C ASP A 264 -20.03 -11.28 1.00
N ARG A 265 -20.27 -10.32 0.07
CA ARG A 265 -19.20 -9.50 -0.51
C ARG A 265 -18.34 -8.87 0.59
N LEU A 266 -17.05 -8.94 0.38
CA LEU A 266 -16.08 -8.34 1.28
C LEU A 266 -16.17 -6.81 1.18
N ILE A 267 -16.10 -6.13 2.33
CA ILE A 267 -16.14 -4.67 2.41
C ILE A 267 -14.82 -4.11 2.93
N SER A 268 -14.06 -4.91 3.70
CA SER A 268 -12.72 -4.59 4.18
C SER A 268 -11.84 -5.83 4.28
N ALA A 269 -10.57 -5.69 3.92
CA ALA A 269 -9.54 -6.70 4.12
C ALA A 269 -8.30 -6.05 4.72
N THR A 270 -8.01 -6.35 5.98
CA THR A 270 -6.77 -5.93 6.65
C THR A 270 -5.81 -7.09 6.69
N VAL A 271 -4.63 -6.95 6.11
CA VAL A 271 -3.59 -8.00 6.05
C VAL A 271 -2.34 -7.55 6.77
N THR A 272 -1.73 -8.44 7.54
CA THR A 272 -0.49 -8.21 8.27
C THR A 272 0.55 -9.29 8.01
N GLY A 273 1.82 -8.88 7.97
CA GLY A 273 2.97 -9.76 7.74
C GLY A 273 4.28 -8.98 7.67
N THR A 274 5.33 -9.61 7.11
CA THR A 274 6.71 -9.10 7.17
C THR A 274 7.07 -8.12 6.06
N GLU A 275 6.29 -8.01 4.99
CA GLU A 275 6.54 -7.12 3.84
C GLU A 275 5.28 -6.30 3.54
N ALA A 276 5.43 -4.98 3.48
CA ALA A 276 4.31 -4.06 3.29
C ALA A 276 3.75 -4.17 1.87
N VAL A 277 4.61 -4.39 0.88
CA VAL A 277 4.20 -4.64 -0.51
C VAL A 277 3.28 -5.84 -0.62
N TRP A 278 3.56 -6.93 0.11
CA TRP A 278 2.69 -8.11 0.13
C TRP A 278 1.41 -7.89 0.93
N CYS A 279 1.43 -7.07 1.99
CA CYS A 279 0.20 -6.69 2.68
C CYS A 279 -0.76 -5.91 1.76
N ASP A 280 -0.24 -5.01 0.92
CA ASP A 280 -1.03 -4.29 -0.10
C ASP A 280 -1.61 -5.26 -1.15
N ILE A 281 -0.76 -6.13 -1.72
CA ILE A 281 -1.15 -7.12 -2.72
C ILE A 281 -2.23 -8.05 -2.18
N LEU A 282 -1.99 -8.64 -1.00
CA LEU A 282 -2.87 -9.64 -0.40
C LEU A 282 -4.17 -9.04 0.13
N SER A 283 -4.17 -7.76 0.55
CA SER A 283 -5.42 -7.10 0.92
C SER A 283 -6.30 -6.82 -0.30
N THR A 284 -5.70 -6.48 -1.44
CA THR A 284 -6.41 -6.33 -2.72
C THR A 284 -6.94 -7.69 -3.21
N ALA A 285 -6.08 -8.71 -3.24
CA ALA A 285 -6.44 -10.06 -3.71
C ALA A 285 -7.58 -10.69 -2.89
N ALA A 286 -7.73 -10.34 -1.61
CA ALA A 286 -8.80 -10.84 -0.75
C ALA A 286 -10.21 -10.57 -1.27
N PHE A 287 -10.40 -9.50 -2.06
CA PHE A 287 -11.70 -9.14 -2.64
C PHE A 287 -12.10 -10.03 -3.82
N VAL A 288 -11.13 -10.68 -4.46
CA VAL A 288 -11.33 -11.42 -5.71
C VAL A 288 -11.15 -12.93 -5.51
N MET A 289 -10.20 -13.33 -4.66
CA MET A 289 -9.98 -14.74 -4.37
C MET A 289 -11.14 -15.34 -3.56
N ASN A 290 -11.44 -16.61 -3.82
CA ASN A 290 -12.32 -17.36 -2.94
C ASN A 290 -11.66 -17.56 -1.55
N ARG A 291 -12.49 -17.65 -0.51
CA ARG A 291 -12.03 -17.66 0.89
C ARG A 291 -11.08 -18.82 1.20
N SER A 292 -11.32 -20.02 0.68
CA SER A 292 -10.49 -21.20 0.96
C SER A 292 -9.09 -21.08 0.38
N ASP A 293 -8.98 -20.66 -0.87
CA ASP A 293 -7.70 -20.53 -1.56
C ASP A 293 -6.91 -19.35 -1.00
N TYR A 294 -7.59 -18.25 -0.67
CA TYR A 294 -6.99 -17.12 0.03
C TYR A 294 -6.43 -17.52 1.39
N THR A 295 -7.18 -18.31 2.17
CA THR A 295 -6.72 -18.82 3.48
C THR A 295 -5.48 -19.71 3.33
N ALA A 296 -5.47 -20.60 2.34
CA ALA A 296 -4.33 -21.46 2.05
C ALA A 296 -3.08 -20.66 1.62
N LEU A 297 -3.27 -19.62 0.80
CA LEU A 297 -2.21 -18.71 0.39
C LEU A 297 -1.59 -17.97 1.58
N LEU A 298 -2.42 -17.36 2.44
CA LEU A 298 -1.94 -16.65 3.63
C LEU A 298 -1.14 -17.58 4.56
N ASN A 299 -1.65 -18.78 4.81
CA ASN A 299 -0.96 -19.76 5.65
C ASN A 299 0.40 -20.16 5.06
N THR A 300 0.47 -20.35 3.74
CA THR A 300 1.71 -20.71 3.03
C THR A 300 2.73 -19.57 3.10
N MET A 301 2.27 -18.32 3.03
CA MET A 301 3.14 -17.14 3.06
C MET A 301 3.47 -16.65 4.48
N GLY A 302 2.77 -17.15 5.50
CA GLY A 302 2.94 -16.69 6.89
C GLY A 302 2.33 -15.33 7.17
N TYR A 303 1.24 -14.98 6.48
CA TYR A 303 0.48 -13.75 6.67
C TYR A 303 -0.82 -14.03 7.43
N SER A 304 -1.38 -13.00 8.06
CA SER A 304 -2.67 -13.08 8.74
C SER A 304 -3.58 -11.96 8.25
N ALA A 305 -4.89 -12.15 8.37
CA ALA A 305 -5.86 -11.17 7.91
C ALA A 305 -7.08 -11.07 8.80
N LEU A 306 -7.68 -9.88 8.83
CA LEU A 306 -9.03 -9.63 9.30
C LEU A 306 -9.89 -9.24 8.08
N LEU A 307 -10.87 -10.07 7.77
CA LEU A 307 -11.85 -9.84 6.70
C LEU A 307 -13.15 -9.38 7.33
N ILE A 308 -13.80 -8.38 6.72
CA ILE A 308 -15.10 -7.86 7.15
C ILE A 308 -16.02 -7.84 5.93
N ASP A 309 -17.21 -8.42 6.09
CA ASP A 309 -18.34 -8.35 5.16
C ASP A 309 -19.54 -7.67 5.84
N GLU A 310 -20.70 -7.65 5.19
CA GLU A 310 -21.92 -7.01 5.75
C GLU A 310 -22.52 -7.81 6.94
N HIS A 311 -22.10 -9.05 7.18
CA HIS A 311 -22.64 -9.95 8.22
C HIS A 311 -21.71 -10.08 9.43
N GLY A 312 -20.43 -9.73 9.30
CA GLY A 312 -19.49 -9.73 10.41
C GLY A 312 -18.03 -9.74 9.97
N SER A 313 -17.17 -10.27 10.84
CA SER A 313 -15.74 -10.37 10.60
C SER A 313 -15.21 -11.79 10.78
N VAL A 314 -14.18 -12.11 10.01
CA VAL A 314 -13.47 -13.38 10.04
C VAL A 314 -11.98 -13.12 10.13
N GLN A 315 -11.32 -13.74 11.10
CA GLN A 315 -9.88 -13.70 11.24
C GLN A 315 -9.24 -14.95 10.60
N ILE A 316 -8.13 -14.75 9.90
CA ILE A 316 -7.28 -15.79 9.35
C ILE A 316 -5.88 -15.64 9.96
N GLY A 317 -5.31 -16.75 10.44
CA GLY A 317 -3.98 -16.79 11.05
C GLY A 317 -3.96 -16.30 12.50
N GLU A 318 -2.74 -16.14 13.02
CA GLU A 318 -2.46 -15.99 14.46
C GLU A 318 -2.28 -14.54 14.92
N ALA A 319 -2.47 -13.55 14.04
CA ALA A 319 -2.31 -12.14 14.41
C ALA A 319 -3.29 -11.71 15.52
N ALA A 320 -2.84 -10.82 16.40
CA ALA A 320 -3.63 -10.38 17.54
C ALA A 320 -4.59 -9.23 17.17
N PHE A 321 -5.65 -9.55 16.42
CA PHE A 321 -6.79 -8.65 16.21
C PHE A 321 -7.75 -8.70 17.41
N GLU A 322 -8.14 -7.54 17.91
CA GLU A 322 -9.13 -7.36 18.98
C GLU A 322 -10.32 -6.59 18.39
N LEU A 323 -11.46 -7.27 18.22
CA LEU A 323 -12.71 -6.65 17.74
C LEU A 323 -13.30 -5.73 18.82
N LEU A 324 -13.93 -4.63 18.39
CA LEU A 324 -14.49 -3.58 19.27
C LEU A 324 -16.02 -3.54 19.26
#